data_AF-U2JGG1-F1
#
_entry.id   AF-U2JGG1-F1
#
_cell.length_a   1.000
_cell.length_b   1.000
_cell.length_c   1.000
_cell.angle_alpha   90.00
_cell.angle_beta   90.00
_cell.angle_gamma   90.00
#
_symmetry.space_group_name_H-M   'P 1'
#
loop_
_entity.id
_entity.type
_entity.pdbx_description
1 polymer ?
#
loop_
_entity_poly.entity_id
_entity_poly.type
_entity_poly.pdbx_seq_one_letter_code
_entity_poly.pdbx_strand_id
1 'polypeptide(L)'
;MKELYIIFESYEDLFRVQQRYFLSNFINQGMILFSKSSTKKSLTFVSEDCREFDTLLGINRQCTRVDISDFNSKIYFPYFLDTDFFVKNYKLFFQGVVSLIQESDYWDLDTEHKRYLIEELLCTVADQHTDGVSHGYLSFYSNYLYYLSQLRAIADKKSYQKIKKRIEFVSDLDRGHFKEELVTFPKLSKNLGMVNKELVKNVEKLDLRQLPSPYDFFKNSKVHLEYSEFHTNVFSNPLLLKRYSDIHFVSYRIIMGFFFKVLPLLGISLNERNHILYLFVRHVEEYFNVDWKKQINESIKWEECNVNPKR
;
A
#
# COMPACT_ATOMS: atom_id res chain seq x y z
N MET A 1 -14.47 12.53 -15.65
CA MET A 1 -13.68 11.29 -15.82
C MET A 1 -14.60 10.08 -15.80
N LYS A 2 -14.33 9.06 -16.61
CA LYS A 2 -15.15 7.85 -16.70
C LYS A 2 -14.47 6.68 -16.00
N GLU A 3 -15.30 5.85 -15.36
CA GLU A 3 -14.93 4.55 -14.85
C GLU A 3 -15.37 3.50 -15.87
N LEU A 4 -14.44 2.61 -16.25
CA LEU A 4 -14.70 1.47 -17.12
C LEU A 4 -14.52 0.20 -16.30
N TYR A 5 -15.61 -0.53 -16.09
CA TYR A 5 -15.62 -1.80 -15.41
C TYR A 5 -15.73 -2.94 -16.43
N ILE A 6 -14.71 -3.79 -16.50
CA ILE A 6 -14.61 -4.86 -17.50
C ILE A 6 -14.66 -6.21 -16.80
N ILE A 7 -15.52 -7.11 -17.26
CA ILE A 7 -15.57 -8.51 -16.84
C ILE A 7 -15.01 -9.40 -17.95
N PHE A 8 -14.10 -10.29 -17.59
CA PHE A 8 -13.41 -11.19 -18.51
C PHE A 8 -14.02 -12.60 -18.49
N GLU A 9 -13.91 -13.30 -19.63
CA GLU A 9 -14.34 -14.69 -19.77
C GLU A 9 -13.52 -15.61 -18.86
N SER A 10 -12.20 -15.44 -18.87
CA SER A 10 -11.27 -16.26 -18.10
C SER A 10 -10.34 -15.44 -17.20
N TYR A 11 -9.64 -16.14 -16.28
CA TYR A 11 -8.55 -15.54 -15.51
C TYR A 11 -7.32 -15.22 -16.37
N GLU A 12 -7.10 -16.00 -17.42
CA GLU A 12 -6.00 -15.83 -18.36
C GLU A 12 -6.15 -14.50 -19.13
N ASP A 13 -7.37 -14.19 -19.59
CA ASP A 13 -7.66 -12.92 -20.28
C ASP A 13 -7.46 -11.71 -19.36
N LEU A 14 -7.99 -11.80 -18.14
CA LEU A 14 -7.78 -10.77 -17.13
C LEU A 14 -6.29 -10.53 -16.91
N PHE A 15 -5.53 -11.61 -16.73
CA PHE A 15 -4.09 -11.53 -16.46
C PHE A 15 -3.32 -10.96 -17.65
N ARG A 16 -3.64 -11.37 -18.87
CA ARG A 16 -3.02 -10.87 -20.09
C ARG A 16 -3.27 -9.37 -20.30
N VAL A 17 -4.49 -8.90 -20.06
CA VAL A 17 -4.82 -7.46 -20.15
C VAL A 17 -4.14 -6.68 -19.02
N GLN A 18 -4.11 -7.23 -17.80
CA GLN A 18 -3.39 -6.67 -16.67
C GLN A 18 -1.89 -6.49 -16.99
N GLN A 19 -1.22 -7.53 -17.48
CA GLN A 19 0.19 -7.45 -17.86
C GLN A 19 0.42 -6.44 -18.98
N ARG A 20 -0.39 -6.51 -20.04
CA ARG A 20 -0.31 -5.58 -21.18
C ARG A 20 -0.41 -4.13 -20.73
N TYR A 21 -1.28 -3.83 -19.76
CA TYR A 21 -1.40 -2.49 -19.20
C TYR A 21 -0.06 -1.99 -18.66
N PHE A 22 0.61 -2.78 -17.81
CA PHE A 22 1.89 -2.40 -17.21
C PHE A 22 3.04 -2.38 -18.22
N LEU A 23 3.03 -3.24 -19.24
CA LEU A 23 4.04 -3.24 -20.31
C LEU A 23 3.88 -2.10 -21.32
N SER A 24 2.75 -1.39 -21.29
CA SER A 24 2.42 -0.33 -22.24
C SER A 24 2.40 1.05 -21.57
N ASN A 25 2.30 2.10 -22.38
CA ASN A 25 2.31 3.49 -21.89
C ASN A 25 0.92 4.08 -21.57
N PHE A 26 -0.07 3.24 -21.27
CA PHE A 26 -1.47 3.66 -21.10
C PHE A 26 -1.67 4.69 -19.98
N ILE A 27 -0.86 4.62 -18.92
CA ILE A 27 -0.91 5.60 -17.82
C ILE A 27 -0.59 7.03 -18.30
N ASN A 28 0.32 7.17 -19.26
CA ASN A 28 0.68 8.47 -19.82
C ASN A 28 -0.35 8.97 -20.84
N GLN A 29 -1.17 8.07 -21.38
CA GLN A 29 -2.35 8.41 -22.18
C GLN A 29 -3.59 8.75 -21.33
N GLY A 30 -3.45 8.77 -19.99
CA GLY A 30 -4.53 9.17 -19.09
C GLY A 30 -5.44 8.04 -18.62
N MET A 31 -5.12 6.79 -18.94
CA MET A 31 -5.87 5.62 -18.45
C MET A 31 -5.17 4.98 -17.24
N ILE A 32 -5.85 4.97 -16.11
CA ILE A 32 -5.36 4.43 -14.84
C ILE A 32 -6.02 3.07 -14.58
N LEU A 33 -5.22 2.01 -14.45
CA LEU A 33 -5.72 0.74 -13.91
C LEU A 33 -5.96 0.91 -12.41
N PHE A 34 -7.22 0.84 -12.01
CA PHE A 34 -7.66 1.29 -10.70
C PHE A 34 -7.97 0.17 -9.73
N SER A 35 -8.60 -0.91 -10.22
CA SER A 35 -8.98 -2.03 -9.35
C SER A 35 -8.97 -3.37 -10.09
N LYS A 36 -8.79 -4.45 -9.34
CA LYS A 36 -8.90 -5.84 -9.80
C LYS A 36 -9.79 -6.62 -8.85
N SER A 37 -10.69 -7.43 -9.39
CA SER A 37 -11.42 -8.45 -8.64
C SER A 37 -11.16 -9.82 -9.24
N SER A 38 -10.46 -10.67 -8.50
CA SER A 38 -10.29 -12.08 -8.89
C SER A 38 -11.62 -12.82 -8.84
N THR A 39 -12.49 -12.56 -7.85
CA THR A 39 -13.79 -13.23 -7.73
C THR A 39 -14.71 -12.91 -8.90
N LYS A 40 -14.75 -11.65 -9.33
CA LYS A 40 -15.59 -11.22 -10.45
C LYS A 40 -14.88 -11.33 -11.80
N LYS A 41 -13.62 -11.78 -11.84
CA LYS A 41 -12.74 -11.74 -13.03
C LYS A 41 -12.83 -10.38 -13.73
N SER A 42 -12.61 -9.31 -12.98
CA SER A 42 -12.80 -7.95 -13.50
C SER A 42 -11.63 -7.02 -13.25
N LEU A 43 -11.46 -6.06 -14.16
CA LEU A 43 -10.57 -4.90 -14.00
C LEU A 43 -11.41 -3.62 -14.08
N THR A 44 -11.05 -2.63 -13.28
CA THR A 44 -11.62 -1.28 -13.33
C THR A 44 -10.54 -0.32 -13.81
N PHE A 45 -10.86 0.47 -14.83
CA PHE A 45 -10.03 1.54 -15.33
C PHE A 45 -10.71 2.89 -15.11
N VAL A 46 -9.90 3.93 -14.97
CA VAL A 46 -10.36 5.30 -14.86
C VAL A 46 -9.66 6.12 -15.95
N SER A 47 -10.43 6.79 -16.80
CA SER A 47 -9.87 7.57 -17.92
C SER A 47 -10.68 8.82 -18.23
N GLU A 48 -10.00 9.86 -18.73
CA GLU A 48 -10.64 11.02 -19.34
C GLU A 48 -11.08 10.73 -20.78
N ASP A 49 -10.31 9.89 -21.48
CA ASP A 49 -10.57 9.50 -22.87
C ASP A 49 -10.74 7.98 -22.95
N CYS A 50 -11.93 7.54 -23.37
CA CYS A 50 -12.24 6.12 -23.51
C CYS A 50 -11.73 5.53 -24.83
N ARG A 51 -11.16 6.33 -25.75
CA ARG A 51 -10.68 5.83 -27.06
C ARG A 51 -9.49 4.88 -26.94
N GLU A 52 -8.65 5.07 -25.92
CA GLU A 52 -7.49 4.18 -25.65
C GLU A 52 -7.90 2.77 -25.20
N PHE A 53 -9.18 2.58 -24.87
CA PHE A 53 -9.75 1.30 -24.49
C PHE A 53 -9.72 0.28 -25.63
N ASP A 54 -10.06 0.71 -26.84
CA ASP A 54 -10.05 -0.17 -28.01
C ASP A 54 -8.63 -0.63 -28.32
N THR A 55 -7.62 0.19 -28.05
CA THR A 55 -6.20 -0.19 -28.15
C THR A 55 -5.83 -1.25 -27.10
N LEU A 56 -6.24 -1.05 -25.84
CA LEU A 56 -5.99 -1.99 -24.74
C LEU A 56 -6.65 -3.36 -24.99
N LEU A 57 -7.89 -3.36 -25.47
CA LEU A 57 -8.64 -4.58 -25.76
C LEU A 57 -8.36 -5.17 -27.15
N GLY A 58 -7.77 -4.40 -28.06
CA GLY A 58 -7.70 -4.64 -29.52
C GLY A 58 -7.02 -5.92 -30.01
N ILE A 59 -6.64 -6.84 -29.11
CA ILE A 59 -6.12 -8.17 -29.43
C ILE A 59 -6.95 -9.29 -28.79
N ASN A 60 -7.73 -9.00 -27.74
CA ASN A 60 -8.53 -9.96 -26.98
C ASN A 60 -9.95 -9.42 -26.78
N ARG A 61 -10.85 -9.71 -27.72
CA ARG A 61 -12.30 -9.49 -27.56
C ARG A 61 -12.97 -10.48 -26.59
N GLN A 62 -12.23 -11.03 -25.62
CA GLN A 62 -12.74 -12.01 -24.64
C GLN A 62 -13.19 -11.32 -23.34
N CYS A 63 -13.91 -10.20 -23.49
CA CYS A 63 -14.64 -9.57 -22.39
C CYS A 63 -16.12 -9.94 -22.49
N THR A 64 -16.70 -10.39 -21.39
CA THR A 64 -18.13 -10.70 -21.31
C THR A 64 -18.98 -9.45 -21.16
N ARG A 65 -18.43 -8.40 -20.55
CA ARG A 65 -19.17 -7.18 -20.24
C ARG A 65 -18.22 -6.00 -20.05
N VAL A 66 -18.63 -4.84 -20.55
CA VAL A 66 -18.01 -3.55 -20.31
C VAL A 66 -19.10 -2.59 -19.83
N ASP A 67 -18.97 -2.08 -18.61
CA ASP A 67 -19.82 -1.03 -18.07
C ASP A 67 -19.04 0.28 -18.01
N ILE A 68 -19.69 1.38 -18.37
CA ILE A 68 -19.11 2.73 -18.30
C ILE A 68 -19.99 3.58 -17.40
N SER A 69 -19.39 4.22 -16.40
CA SER A 69 -20.07 5.13 -15.48
C SER A 69 -19.21 6.36 -15.18
N ASP A 70 -19.78 7.35 -14.50
CA ASP A 70 -18.99 8.46 -13.96
C ASP A 70 -18.13 7.97 -12.79
N PHE A 71 -16.86 8.34 -12.80
CA PHE A 71 -15.95 7.96 -11.73
C PHE A 71 -16.21 8.79 -10.48
N ASN A 72 -16.38 8.11 -9.34
CA ASN A 72 -16.55 8.74 -8.03
C ASN A 72 -15.46 8.26 -7.07
N SER A 73 -14.44 9.09 -6.84
CA SER A 73 -13.31 8.76 -5.96
C SER A 73 -13.74 8.39 -4.54
N LYS A 74 -14.86 8.94 -4.04
CA LYS A 74 -15.36 8.72 -2.67
C LYS A 74 -15.75 7.27 -2.40
N ILE A 75 -16.07 6.48 -3.44
CA ILE A 75 -16.35 5.05 -3.31
C ILE A 75 -15.10 4.28 -2.86
N TYR A 76 -13.92 4.74 -3.28
CA TYR A 76 -12.67 4.03 -3.11
C TYR A 76 -11.76 4.66 -2.05
N PHE A 77 -11.81 5.99 -1.97
CA PHE A 77 -11.04 6.81 -1.06
C PHE A 77 -11.94 7.93 -0.52
N PRO A 78 -12.80 7.63 0.47
CA PRO A 78 -13.85 8.54 0.97
C PRO A 78 -13.31 9.83 1.60
N TYR A 79 -12.02 9.86 1.92
CA TYR A 79 -11.33 11.00 2.49
C TYR A 79 -10.87 12.03 1.45
N PHE A 80 -11.09 11.81 0.14
CA PHE A 80 -10.92 12.86 -0.87
C PHE A 80 -12.26 13.54 -1.16
N LEU A 81 -12.31 14.87 -1.00
CA LEU A 81 -13.52 15.66 -1.30
C LEU A 81 -13.66 15.98 -2.79
N ASP A 82 -12.53 16.02 -3.50
CA ASP A 82 -12.37 16.44 -4.89
C ASP A 82 -11.78 15.27 -5.72
N THR A 83 -12.53 14.82 -6.74
CA THR A 83 -12.14 13.72 -7.63
C THR A 83 -10.92 14.04 -8.48
N ASP A 84 -10.81 15.26 -8.99
CA ASP A 84 -9.70 15.65 -9.87
C ASP A 84 -8.41 15.77 -9.06
N PHE A 85 -8.50 16.31 -7.85
CA PHE A 85 -7.38 16.33 -6.91
C PHE A 85 -6.93 14.91 -6.53
N PHE A 86 -7.87 14.00 -6.27
CA PHE A 86 -7.55 12.60 -6.04
C PHE A 86 -6.81 11.99 -7.24
N VAL A 87 -7.37 12.11 -8.44
CA VAL A 87 -6.83 11.47 -9.63
C VAL A 87 -5.45 12.00 -9.96
N LYS A 88 -5.23 13.32 -9.86
CA LYS A 88 -3.91 13.94 -10.06
C LYS A 88 -2.84 13.28 -9.18
N ASN A 89 -3.12 13.14 -7.89
CA ASN A 89 -2.18 12.57 -6.92
C ASN A 89 -2.00 11.06 -7.12
N TYR A 90 -3.09 10.31 -7.31
CA TYR A 90 -3.03 8.87 -7.54
C TYR A 90 -2.29 8.54 -8.84
N LYS A 91 -2.51 9.31 -9.91
CA LYS A 91 -1.79 9.15 -11.20
C LYS A 91 -0.29 9.33 -11.01
N LEU A 92 0.15 10.38 -10.29
CA LEU A 92 1.57 10.62 -10.03
C LEU A 92 2.23 9.45 -9.28
N PHE A 93 1.58 8.97 -8.22
CA PHE A 93 2.02 7.77 -7.51
C PHE A 93 2.10 6.56 -8.44
N PHE A 94 1.01 6.29 -9.16
CA PHE A 94 0.89 5.09 -9.99
C PHE A 94 1.84 5.09 -11.19
N GLN A 95 2.17 6.26 -11.76
CA GLN A 95 3.23 6.41 -12.77
C GLN A 95 4.59 5.96 -12.24
N GLY A 96 4.89 6.26 -10.97
CA GLY A 96 6.12 5.80 -10.32
C GLY A 96 6.15 4.27 -10.19
N VAL A 97 5.01 3.67 -9.82
CA VAL A 97 4.89 2.21 -9.76
C VAL A 97 5.01 1.57 -11.15
N VAL A 98 4.28 2.06 -12.16
CA VAL A 98 4.37 1.54 -13.53
C VAL A 98 5.81 1.58 -14.05
N SER A 99 6.54 2.66 -13.74
CA SER A 99 7.96 2.77 -14.09
C SER A 99 8.82 1.69 -13.44
N LEU A 100 8.64 1.45 -12.13
CA LEU A 100 9.34 0.37 -11.42
C LEU A 100 9.08 -0.98 -12.09
N ILE A 101 7.81 -1.28 -12.38
CA ILE A 101 7.39 -2.55 -12.98
C ILE A 101 7.95 -2.75 -14.41
N GLN A 102 8.07 -1.66 -15.17
CA GLN A 102 8.65 -1.68 -16.53
C GLN A 102 10.17 -1.79 -16.52
N GLU A 103 10.85 -1.05 -15.64
CA GLU A 103 12.32 -0.98 -15.58
C GLU A 103 12.95 -2.26 -14.97
N SER A 104 12.15 -3.15 -14.40
CA SER A 104 12.58 -4.37 -13.69
C SER A 104 12.14 -5.69 -14.33
N ASP A 105 11.48 -5.64 -15.49
CA ASP A 105 10.88 -6.82 -16.14
C ASP A 105 10.02 -7.66 -15.18
N TYR A 106 9.25 -6.98 -14.31
CA TYR A 106 8.53 -7.57 -13.18
C TYR A 106 7.81 -8.87 -13.49
N TRP A 107 7.20 -8.98 -14.67
CA TRP A 107 6.38 -10.14 -15.02
C TRP A 107 7.21 -11.41 -15.28
N ASP A 108 8.47 -11.26 -15.69
CA ASP A 108 9.40 -12.35 -16.00
C ASP A 108 10.18 -12.85 -14.78
N LEU A 109 10.15 -12.09 -13.68
CA LEU A 109 10.75 -12.50 -12.41
C LEU A 109 10.06 -13.72 -11.79
N ASP A 110 10.82 -14.53 -11.06
CA ASP A 110 10.27 -15.59 -10.21
C ASP A 110 9.55 -15.01 -8.97
N THR A 111 9.05 -15.89 -8.10
CA THR A 111 8.24 -15.44 -6.96
C THR A 111 9.08 -14.70 -5.92
N GLU A 112 10.27 -15.20 -5.60
CA GLU A 112 11.19 -14.58 -4.65
C GLU A 112 11.62 -13.18 -5.11
N HIS A 113 12.11 -13.03 -6.34
CA HIS A 113 12.56 -11.74 -6.85
C HIS A 113 11.41 -10.74 -7.00
N LYS A 114 10.20 -11.20 -7.31
CA LYS A 114 8.99 -10.36 -7.25
C LYS A 114 8.77 -9.80 -5.84
N ARG A 115 9.00 -10.59 -4.78
CA ARG A 115 8.84 -10.12 -3.39
C ARG A 115 9.83 -9.01 -3.07
N TYR A 116 11.11 -9.19 -3.40
CA TYR A 116 12.16 -8.20 -3.14
C TYR A 116 11.89 -6.90 -3.88
N LEU A 117 11.39 -6.96 -5.12
CA LEU A 117 11.00 -5.77 -5.85
C LEU A 117 9.77 -5.05 -5.25
N ILE A 118 8.80 -5.79 -4.70
CA ILE A 118 7.70 -5.20 -3.91
C ILE A 118 8.21 -4.64 -2.58
N GLU A 119 9.28 -5.21 -2.03
CA GLU A 119 9.96 -4.69 -0.87
C GLU A 119 10.65 -3.34 -1.15
N GLU A 120 11.28 -3.15 -2.31
CA GLU A 120 11.79 -1.84 -2.73
C GLU A 120 10.68 -0.79 -2.81
N LEU A 121 9.49 -1.20 -3.29
CA LEU A 121 8.29 -0.36 -3.30
C LEU A 121 7.87 0.04 -1.87
N LEU A 122 7.90 -0.91 -0.92
CA LEU A 122 7.62 -0.67 0.50
C LEU A 122 8.66 0.26 1.13
N CYS A 123 9.94 0.02 0.86
CA CYS A 123 11.05 0.83 1.34
C CYS A 123 10.92 2.28 0.87
N THR A 124 10.64 2.47 -0.43
CA THR A 124 10.43 3.80 -1.03
C THR A 124 9.26 4.55 -0.40
N VAL A 125 8.17 3.84 -0.06
CA VAL A 125 7.05 4.43 0.68
C VAL A 125 7.44 4.74 2.12
N ALA A 126 8.09 3.80 2.82
CA ALA A 126 8.53 3.96 4.22
C ALA A 126 9.45 5.18 4.39
N ASP A 127 10.31 5.43 3.42
CA ASP A 127 11.25 6.55 3.40
C ASP A 127 10.55 7.93 3.34
N GLN A 128 9.26 7.97 2.97
CA GLN A 128 8.46 9.21 3.01
C GLN A 128 8.03 9.60 4.43
N HIS A 129 8.25 8.72 5.42
CA HIS A 129 8.07 9.06 6.82
C HIS A 129 9.11 10.12 7.23
N THR A 130 8.74 11.06 8.11
CA THR A 130 9.62 12.18 8.50
C THR A 130 10.95 11.72 9.10
N ASP A 131 10.96 10.54 9.70
CA ASP A 131 12.12 9.96 10.38
C ASP A 131 12.73 8.81 9.56
N GLY A 132 12.43 8.74 8.27
CA GLY A 132 12.95 7.75 7.34
C GLY A 132 12.42 6.33 7.56
N VAL A 133 13.06 5.38 6.86
CA VAL A 133 12.65 3.97 6.79
C VAL A 133 12.62 3.30 8.17
N SER A 134 13.58 3.60 9.05
CA SER A 134 13.70 3.00 10.39
C SER A 134 12.49 3.28 11.29
N HIS A 135 11.67 4.28 10.98
CA HIS A 135 10.41 4.54 11.67
C HIS A 135 9.19 4.28 10.77
N GLY A 136 9.29 4.59 9.48
CA GLY A 136 8.22 4.37 8.51
C GLY A 136 7.77 2.90 8.46
N TYR A 137 8.70 1.94 8.62
CA TYR A 137 8.36 0.52 8.60
C TYR A 137 7.34 0.11 9.67
N LEU A 138 7.24 0.85 10.79
CA LEU A 138 6.30 0.54 11.88
C LEU A 138 4.84 0.55 11.42
N SER A 139 4.50 1.33 10.40
CA SER A 139 3.14 1.33 9.85
C SER A 139 2.85 0.05 9.06
N PHE A 140 3.86 -0.52 8.42
CA PHE A 140 3.76 -1.83 7.76
C PHE A 140 3.72 -2.97 8.79
N TYR A 141 4.54 -2.88 9.83
CA TYR A 141 4.49 -3.79 10.99
C TYR A 141 3.10 -3.78 11.64
N SER A 142 2.52 -2.60 11.87
CA SER A 142 1.17 -2.42 12.38
C SER A 142 0.11 -3.13 11.52
N ASN A 143 0.20 -3.00 10.20
CA ASN A 143 -0.73 -3.64 9.25
C ASN A 143 -0.63 -5.16 9.29
N TYR A 144 0.60 -5.68 9.28
CA TYR A 144 0.88 -7.11 9.37
C TYR A 144 0.32 -7.72 10.67
N LEU A 145 0.60 -7.11 11.82
CA LEU A 145 0.08 -7.57 13.10
C LEU A 145 -1.45 -7.49 13.16
N TYR A 146 -2.03 -6.43 12.57
CA TYR A 146 -3.49 -6.27 12.57
C TYR A 146 -4.16 -7.38 11.77
N TYR A 147 -3.58 -7.76 10.62
CA TYR A 147 -4.02 -8.91 9.85
C TYR A 147 -3.98 -10.21 10.68
N LEU A 148 -2.91 -10.45 11.45
CA LEU A 148 -2.83 -11.63 12.31
C LEU A 148 -3.89 -11.63 13.42
N SER A 149 -4.17 -10.48 14.03
CA SER A 149 -5.26 -10.34 15.02
C SER A 149 -6.62 -10.63 14.39
N GLN A 150 -6.89 -10.10 13.18
CA GLN A 150 -8.13 -10.39 12.45
C GLN A 150 -8.26 -11.87 12.10
N LEU A 151 -7.18 -12.47 11.58
CA LEU A 151 -7.17 -13.88 11.21
C LEU A 151 -7.41 -14.78 12.43
N ARG A 152 -6.80 -14.47 13.57
CA ARG A 152 -7.00 -15.21 14.82
C ARG A 152 -8.45 -15.15 15.31
N ALA A 153 -9.15 -14.05 15.07
CA ALA A 153 -10.54 -13.89 15.47
C ALA A 153 -11.54 -14.66 14.60
N ILE A 154 -11.21 -14.93 13.33
CA ILE A 154 -12.15 -15.55 12.37
C ILE A 154 -11.81 -16.99 12.00
N ALA A 155 -10.55 -17.41 12.15
CA ALA A 155 -10.09 -18.76 11.77
C ALA A 155 -9.98 -19.67 13.00
N ASP A 156 -10.19 -20.97 12.80
CA ASP A 156 -9.89 -21.96 13.84
C ASP A 156 -8.38 -22.00 14.14
N LYS A 157 -8.02 -22.48 15.34
CA LYS A 157 -6.64 -22.49 15.83
C LYS A 157 -5.66 -23.17 14.87
N LYS A 158 -6.07 -24.27 14.20
CA LYS A 158 -5.19 -25.01 13.28
C LYS A 158 -4.96 -24.22 12.00
N SER A 159 -6.02 -23.64 11.43
CA SER A 159 -5.93 -22.80 10.23
C SER A 159 -5.13 -21.53 10.46
N TYR A 160 -5.38 -20.84 11.59
CA TYR A 160 -4.60 -19.67 12.01
C TYR A 160 -3.10 -19.99 12.07
N GLN A 161 -2.71 -21.05 12.78
CA GLN A 161 -1.31 -21.44 12.92
C GLN A 161 -0.67 -21.83 11.59
N LYS A 162 -1.41 -22.51 10.70
CA LYS A 162 -0.93 -22.87 9.37
C LYS A 162 -0.65 -21.64 8.50
N ILE A 163 -1.54 -20.65 8.51
CA ILE A 163 -1.38 -19.43 7.73
C ILE A 163 -0.27 -18.55 8.33
N LYS A 164 -0.26 -18.35 9.65
CA LYS A 164 0.78 -17.60 10.35
C LYS A 164 2.18 -18.15 10.04
N LYS A 165 2.37 -19.48 10.13
CA LYS A 165 3.64 -20.12 9.79
C LYS A 165 4.10 -19.89 8.35
N ARG A 166 3.16 -19.78 7.40
CA ARG A 166 3.50 -19.48 6.00
C ARG A 166 3.92 -18.02 5.82
N ILE A 167 3.23 -17.11 6.50
CA ILE A 167 3.53 -15.68 6.44
C ILE A 167 4.89 -15.38 7.09
N GLU A 168 5.16 -16.01 8.23
CA GLU A 168 6.39 -15.78 9.02
C GLU A 168 7.56 -16.68 8.58
N PHE A 169 7.41 -17.45 7.49
CA PHE A 169 8.48 -18.28 6.97
C PHE A 169 9.61 -17.40 6.42
N VAL A 170 10.86 -17.78 6.68
CA VAL A 170 12.07 -17.13 6.16
C VAL A 170 12.98 -18.21 5.63
N SER A 171 13.26 -18.17 4.32
CA SER A 171 14.20 -19.06 3.64
C SER A 171 15.65 -18.60 3.82
N ASP A 172 16.62 -19.42 3.40
CA ASP A 172 18.03 -19.01 3.38
C ASP A 172 18.32 -17.91 2.36
N LEU A 173 17.54 -17.86 1.26
CA LEU A 173 17.61 -16.78 0.27
C LEU A 173 17.15 -15.46 0.89
N ASP A 174 16.04 -15.46 1.64
CA ASP A 174 15.55 -14.27 2.34
C ASP A 174 16.61 -13.74 3.33
N ARG A 175 17.24 -14.65 4.10
CA ARG A 175 18.35 -14.29 5.01
C ARG A 175 19.57 -13.73 4.29
N GLY A 176 19.80 -14.16 3.04
CA GLY A 176 20.82 -13.60 2.17
C GLY A 176 20.48 -12.15 1.80
N HIS A 177 19.25 -11.95 1.31
CA HIS A 177 18.73 -10.64 0.92
C HIS A 177 18.74 -9.63 2.06
N PHE A 178 18.43 -10.03 3.31
CA PHE A 178 18.43 -9.12 4.46
C PHE A 178 19.79 -8.51 4.82
N LYS A 179 20.88 -9.02 4.24
CA LYS A 179 22.24 -8.47 4.41
C LYS A 179 22.56 -7.39 3.38
N GLU A 180 21.73 -7.26 2.36
CA GLU A 180 21.87 -6.25 1.31
C GLU A 180 21.42 -4.88 1.84
N GLU A 181 21.67 -3.84 1.05
CA GLU A 181 21.18 -2.51 1.39
C GLU A 181 19.69 -2.39 1.08
N LEU A 182 18.97 -1.65 1.92
CA LEU A 182 17.59 -1.27 1.64
C LEU A 182 17.55 -0.29 0.47
N VAL A 183 17.07 -0.76 -0.69
CA VAL A 183 16.99 0.04 -1.90
C VAL A 183 15.67 0.82 -1.96
N THR A 184 15.76 2.09 -2.34
CA THR A 184 14.59 2.90 -2.72
C THR A 184 14.62 3.18 -4.22
N PHE A 185 13.44 3.34 -4.82
CA PHE A 185 13.32 3.63 -6.25
C PHE A 185 13.22 5.15 -6.48
N PRO A 186 14.26 5.80 -7.05
CA PRO A 186 14.35 7.27 -7.05
C PRO A 186 13.21 7.98 -7.76
N LYS A 187 12.71 7.40 -8.86
CA LYS A 187 11.61 7.98 -9.66
C LYS A 187 10.29 7.95 -8.90
N LEU A 188 10.01 6.86 -8.18
CA LEU A 188 8.85 6.81 -7.28
C LEU A 188 9.05 7.73 -6.07
N SER A 189 10.23 7.75 -5.45
CA SER A 189 10.52 8.64 -4.31
C SER A 189 10.25 10.12 -4.67
N LYS A 190 10.71 10.56 -5.85
CA LYS A 190 10.41 11.90 -6.38
C LYS A 190 8.90 12.14 -6.52
N ASN A 191 8.17 11.20 -7.11
CA ASN A 191 6.72 11.33 -7.28
C ASN A 191 5.98 11.37 -5.94
N LEU A 192 6.40 10.54 -4.98
CA LEU A 192 5.85 10.51 -3.63
C LEU A 192 6.11 11.83 -2.90
N GLY A 193 7.30 12.41 -3.03
CA GLY A 193 7.60 13.73 -2.48
C GLY A 193 6.69 14.83 -3.06
N MET A 194 6.34 14.75 -4.35
CA MET A 194 5.37 15.66 -4.97
C MET A 194 3.94 15.43 -4.45
N VAL A 195 3.50 14.17 -4.36
CA VAL A 195 2.19 13.80 -3.80
C VAL A 195 2.07 14.28 -2.36
N ASN A 196 3.08 14.04 -1.53
CA ASN A 196 3.11 14.46 -0.13
C ASN A 196 2.96 15.99 0.00
N LYS A 197 3.73 16.75 -0.78
CA LYS A 197 3.62 18.22 -0.81
C LYS A 197 2.23 18.69 -1.21
N GLU A 198 1.63 18.08 -2.23
CA GLU A 198 0.28 18.44 -2.69
C GLU A 198 -0.80 18.11 -1.65
N LEU A 199 -0.71 16.95 -0.99
CA LEU A 199 -1.63 16.55 0.08
C LEU A 199 -1.56 17.48 1.28
N VAL A 200 -0.34 17.82 1.74
CA VAL A 200 -0.15 18.73 2.88
C VAL A 200 -0.61 20.15 2.53
N LYS A 201 -0.30 20.65 1.33
CA LYS A 201 -0.66 22.00 0.90
C LYS A 201 -2.16 22.20 0.71
N ASN A 202 -2.88 21.15 0.30
CA ASN A 202 -4.31 21.21 0.00
C ASN A 202 -5.13 20.32 0.95
N VAL A 203 -4.80 20.35 2.25
CA VAL A 203 -5.46 19.53 3.27
C VAL A 203 -6.97 19.78 3.34
N GLU A 204 -7.43 20.98 2.97
CA GLU A 204 -8.85 21.34 2.88
C GLU A 204 -9.62 20.53 1.82
N LYS A 205 -8.92 19.90 0.88
CA LYS A 205 -9.51 18.97 -0.10
C LYS A 205 -9.67 17.55 0.45
N LEU A 206 -9.31 17.33 1.72
CA LEU A 206 -9.41 16.05 2.41
C LEU A 206 -10.48 16.10 3.51
N ASP A 207 -11.28 15.04 3.64
CA ASP A 207 -12.12 14.84 4.83
C ASP A 207 -11.40 13.94 5.82
N LEU A 208 -10.62 14.56 6.72
CA LEU A 208 -9.83 13.84 7.72
C LEU A 208 -10.68 13.00 8.68
N ARG A 209 -11.98 13.30 8.82
CA ARG A 209 -12.91 12.53 9.66
C ARG A 209 -13.23 11.16 9.07
N GLN A 210 -13.04 10.98 7.76
CA GLN A 210 -13.22 9.71 7.07
C GLN A 210 -11.99 8.80 7.18
N LEU A 211 -10.84 9.33 7.62
CA LEU A 211 -9.67 8.51 7.92
C LEU A 211 -9.85 7.80 9.27
N PRO A 212 -9.41 6.54 9.41
CA PRO A 212 -9.47 5.85 10.70
C PRO A 212 -8.75 6.66 11.78
N SER A 213 -9.48 7.06 12.81
CA SER A 213 -8.94 7.76 13.97
C SER A 213 -8.05 6.82 14.78
N PRO A 214 -6.81 7.23 15.14
CA PRO A 214 -5.97 6.42 16.02
C PRO A 214 -6.57 6.28 17.42
N TYR A 215 -7.41 7.23 17.87
CA TYR A 215 -8.11 7.18 19.16
C TYR A 215 -9.21 6.12 19.24
N ASP A 216 -9.76 5.73 18.08
CA ASP A 216 -10.84 4.73 18.00
C ASP A 216 -10.33 3.38 17.51
N PHE A 217 -9.01 3.19 17.42
CA PHE A 217 -8.39 1.99 16.85
C PHE A 217 -8.96 0.68 17.44
N PHE A 218 -9.13 0.62 18.77
CA PHE A 218 -9.67 -0.55 19.47
C PHE A 218 -11.19 -0.73 19.35
N LYS A 219 -11.90 0.25 18.78
CA LYS A 219 -13.37 0.25 18.61
C LYS A 219 -13.79 0.04 17.15
N ASN A 220 -12.85 0.12 16.21
CA ASN A 220 -13.12 0.13 14.78
C ASN A 220 -13.32 -1.26 14.14
N SER A 221 -13.33 -2.34 14.93
CA SER A 221 -13.51 -3.71 14.42
C SER A 221 -14.93 -4.22 14.65
N LYS A 222 -15.51 -4.87 13.63
CA LYS A 222 -16.81 -5.57 13.73
C LYS A 222 -16.74 -6.87 14.54
N VAL A 223 -15.54 -7.36 14.79
CA VAL A 223 -15.27 -8.58 15.58
C VAL A 223 -14.36 -8.23 16.75
N HIS A 224 -14.51 -8.96 17.86
CA HIS A 224 -13.61 -8.81 19.00
C HIS A 224 -12.20 -9.27 18.61
N LEU A 225 -11.22 -8.38 18.70
CA LEU A 225 -9.83 -8.66 18.35
C LEU A 225 -8.98 -8.73 19.60
N GLU A 226 -8.15 -9.77 19.68
CA GLU A 226 -6.98 -9.76 20.57
C GLU A 226 -5.86 -8.98 19.87
N TYR A 227 -5.67 -7.73 20.28
CA TYR A 227 -4.65 -6.84 19.73
C TYR A 227 -3.24 -7.21 20.20
N SER A 228 -2.24 -6.90 19.38
CA SER A 228 -0.83 -7.16 19.72
C SER A 228 -0.31 -6.24 20.83
N GLU A 229 0.82 -6.64 21.44
CA GLU A 229 1.57 -5.78 22.38
C GLU A 229 1.95 -4.44 21.71
N PHE A 230 2.39 -4.48 20.45
CA PHE A 230 2.72 -3.29 19.67
C PHE A 230 1.54 -2.32 19.58
N HIS A 231 0.36 -2.78 19.16
CA HIS A 231 -0.82 -1.93 19.03
C HIS A 231 -1.24 -1.35 20.37
N THR A 232 -1.19 -2.17 21.44
CA THR A 232 -1.53 -1.73 22.79
C THR A 232 -0.62 -0.58 23.24
N ASN A 233 0.69 -0.69 23.00
CA ASN A 233 1.64 0.37 23.36
C ASN A 233 1.47 1.64 22.51
N VAL A 234 1.31 1.50 21.19
CA VAL A 234 1.16 2.65 20.29
C VAL A 234 -0.11 3.44 20.59
N PHE A 235 -1.26 2.76 20.60
CA PHE A 235 -2.56 3.43 20.63
C PHE A 235 -3.06 3.73 22.05
N SER A 236 -2.28 3.42 23.08
CA SER A 236 -2.54 3.87 24.46
C SER A 236 -1.61 5.01 24.90
N ASN A 237 -0.61 5.38 24.09
CA ASN A 237 0.34 6.43 24.42
C ASN A 237 -0.11 7.79 23.83
N PRO A 238 -0.40 8.81 24.66
CA PRO A 238 -0.89 10.10 24.17
C PRO A 238 0.06 10.86 23.24
N LEU A 239 1.38 10.76 23.45
CA LEU A 239 2.38 11.44 22.62
C LEU A 239 2.40 10.85 21.21
N LEU A 240 2.38 9.51 21.11
CA LEU A 240 2.27 8.83 19.82
C LEU A 240 0.94 9.16 19.16
N LEU A 241 -0.20 9.10 19.86
CA LEU A 241 -1.50 9.46 19.28
C LEU A 241 -1.55 10.87 18.68
N LYS A 242 -0.91 11.85 19.35
CA LYS A 242 -0.75 13.21 18.82
C LYS A 242 0.05 13.20 17.53
N ARG A 243 1.20 12.53 17.50
CA ARG A 243 2.04 12.38 16.31
C ARG A 243 1.30 11.73 15.14
N TYR A 244 0.47 10.72 15.42
CA TYR A 244 -0.34 10.04 14.41
C TYR A 244 -1.45 10.92 13.82
N SER A 245 -1.74 12.05 14.46
CA SER A 245 -2.69 13.06 13.98
C SER A 245 -2.01 14.20 13.21
N ASP A 246 -0.67 14.20 13.13
CA ASP A 246 0.09 15.17 12.35
C ASP A 246 -0.20 15.05 10.84
N ILE A 247 -0.19 16.19 10.13
CA ILE A 247 -0.56 16.23 8.72
C ILE A 247 0.43 15.47 7.82
N HIS A 248 1.72 15.44 8.16
CA HIS A 248 2.70 14.66 7.42
C HIS A 248 2.46 13.16 7.61
N PHE A 249 2.11 12.74 8.83
CA PHE A 249 1.75 11.34 9.07
C PHE A 249 0.43 10.95 8.39
N VAL A 250 -0.56 11.85 8.37
CA VAL A 250 -1.81 11.68 7.62
C VAL A 250 -1.54 11.49 6.13
N SER A 251 -0.71 12.34 5.54
CA SER A 251 -0.30 12.24 4.13
C SER A 251 0.40 10.91 3.84
N TYR A 252 1.34 10.52 4.71
CA TYR A 252 2.03 9.23 4.65
C TYR A 252 1.04 8.04 4.66
N ARG A 253 0.03 8.05 5.53
CA ARG A 253 -1.02 7.02 5.58
C ARG A 253 -1.86 6.97 4.30
N ILE A 254 -2.14 8.11 3.68
CA ILE A 254 -2.86 8.17 2.40
C ILE A 254 -2.05 7.48 1.31
N ILE A 255 -0.75 7.78 1.23
CA ILE A 255 0.20 7.14 0.29
C ILE A 255 0.25 5.62 0.52
N MET A 256 0.33 5.16 1.77
CA MET A 256 0.23 3.73 2.08
C MET A 256 -1.09 3.11 1.61
N GLY A 257 -2.20 3.84 1.71
CA GLY A 257 -3.50 3.44 1.17
C GLY A 257 -3.45 3.21 -0.34
N PHE A 258 -2.76 4.08 -1.08
CA PHE A 258 -2.54 3.89 -2.52
C PHE A 258 -1.71 2.64 -2.80
N PHE A 259 -0.61 2.46 -2.06
CA PHE A 259 0.24 1.27 -2.16
C PHE A 259 -0.55 -0.03 -1.98
N PHE A 260 -1.35 -0.16 -0.92
CA PHE A 260 -2.12 -1.38 -0.69
C PHE A 260 -3.20 -1.65 -1.74
N LYS A 261 -3.67 -0.62 -2.45
CA LYS A 261 -4.58 -0.78 -3.59
C LYS A 261 -3.88 -1.28 -4.85
N VAL A 262 -2.58 -1.00 -5.00
CA VAL A 262 -1.81 -1.45 -6.16
C VAL A 262 -1.37 -2.90 -6.05
N LEU A 263 -1.11 -3.43 -4.85
CA LEU A 263 -0.63 -4.81 -4.69
C LEU A 263 -1.47 -5.88 -5.42
N PRO A 264 -2.82 -5.88 -5.34
CA PRO A 264 -3.63 -6.80 -6.14
C PRO A 264 -3.47 -6.61 -7.65
N LEU A 265 -3.24 -5.38 -8.12
CA LEU A 265 -2.95 -5.06 -9.53
C LEU A 265 -1.58 -5.57 -9.98
N LEU A 266 -0.72 -5.98 -9.05
CA LEU A 266 0.55 -6.67 -9.34
C LEU A 266 0.41 -8.19 -9.17
N GLY A 267 -0.80 -8.69 -8.87
CA GLY A 267 -1.03 -10.12 -8.64
C GLY A 267 -0.71 -10.59 -7.22
N ILE A 268 -0.41 -9.68 -6.30
CA ILE A 268 -0.10 -10.01 -4.90
C ILE A 268 -1.40 -10.29 -4.12
N SER A 269 -1.52 -11.51 -3.61
CA SER A 269 -2.64 -11.93 -2.77
C SER A 269 -2.56 -11.35 -1.36
N LEU A 270 -3.63 -11.45 -0.55
CA LEU A 270 -3.62 -10.95 0.82
C LEU A 270 -2.59 -11.69 1.71
N ASN A 271 -2.46 -13.01 1.59
CA ASN A 271 -1.46 -13.76 2.35
C ASN A 271 -0.05 -13.41 1.89
N GLU A 272 0.14 -13.31 0.58
CA GLU A 272 1.43 -12.94 -0.03
C GLU A 272 1.88 -11.54 0.40
N ARG A 273 0.96 -10.56 0.37
CA ARG A 273 1.18 -9.22 0.90
C ARG A 273 1.72 -9.29 2.32
N ASN A 274 1.09 -10.05 3.21
CA ASN A 274 1.49 -10.09 4.61
C ASN A 274 2.81 -10.83 4.82
N HIS A 275 3.15 -11.79 3.97
CA HIS A 275 4.47 -12.39 3.93
C HIS A 275 5.53 -11.36 3.53
N ILE A 276 5.31 -10.61 2.44
CA ILE A 276 6.23 -9.54 2.01
C ILE A 276 6.37 -8.46 3.10
N LEU A 277 5.28 -8.04 3.75
CA LEU A 277 5.35 -7.10 4.87
C LEU A 277 6.19 -7.65 6.03
N TYR A 278 6.08 -8.95 6.32
CA TYR A 278 6.90 -9.59 7.34
C TYR A 278 8.38 -9.61 6.95
N LEU A 279 8.71 -9.99 5.71
CA LEU A 279 10.09 -9.97 5.20
C LEU A 279 10.69 -8.56 5.27
N PHE A 280 9.97 -7.54 4.80
CA PHE A 280 10.40 -6.14 4.86
C PHE A 280 10.67 -5.68 6.30
N VAL A 281 9.78 -6.02 7.24
CA VAL A 281 10.00 -5.71 8.67
C VAL A 281 11.30 -6.34 9.17
N ARG A 282 11.53 -7.61 8.84
CA ARG A 282 12.75 -8.33 9.24
C ARG A 282 14.00 -7.71 8.63
N HIS A 283 13.96 -7.35 7.35
CA HIS A 283 15.07 -6.70 6.68
C HIS A 283 15.40 -5.35 7.33
N VAL A 284 14.41 -4.50 7.58
CA VAL A 284 14.62 -3.20 8.24
C VAL A 284 15.19 -3.37 9.66
N GLU A 285 14.64 -4.28 10.45
CA GLU A 285 15.13 -4.58 11.81
C GLU A 285 16.58 -5.08 11.80
N GLU A 286 16.93 -5.97 10.86
CA GLU A 286 18.28 -6.53 10.74
C GLU A 286 19.29 -5.51 10.20
N TYR A 287 18.94 -4.77 9.15
CA TYR A 287 19.81 -3.77 8.52
C TYR A 287 20.16 -2.63 9.48
N PHE A 288 19.17 -2.09 10.21
CA PHE A 288 19.40 -1.02 11.18
C PHE A 288 19.76 -1.51 12.59
N ASN A 289 19.73 -2.83 12.84
CA ASN A 289 19.88 -3.43 14.18
C ASN A 289 18.89 -2.84 15.21
N VAL A 290 17.64 -2.67 14.80
CA VAL A 290 16.54 -2.12 15.60
C VAL A 290 15.43 -3.14 15.80
N ASP A 291 14.49 -2.80 16.68
CA ASP A 291 13.21 -3.48 16.79
C ASP A 291 12.13 -2.42 17.03
N TRP A 292 10.86 -2.81 16.93
CA TRP A 292 9.76 -1.87 17.12
C TRP A 292 9.75 -1.20 18.50
N LYS A 293 10.22 -1.89 19.56
CA LYS A 293 10.25 -1.33 20.93
C LYS A 293 11.27 -0.20 21.01
N LYS A 294 12.46 -0.40 20.44
CA LYS A 294 13.50 0.64 20.35
C LYS A 294 12.98 1.88 19.61
N GLN A 295 12.36 1.69 18.45
CA GLN A 295 11.90 2.80 17.60
C GLN A 295 10.70 3.55 18.21
N ILE A 296 9.76 2.84 18.85
CA ILE A 296 8.68 3.50 19.61
C ILE A 296 9.26 4.34 20.77
N ASN A 297 10.20 3.78 21.54
CA ASN A 297 10.79 4.51 22.66
C ASN A 297 11.60 5.72 22.19
N GLU A 298 12.29 5.63 21.06
CA GLU A 298 12.96 6.74 20.41
C GLU A 298 11.96 7.83 19.99
N SER A 299 10.87 7.46 19.33
CA SER A 299 9.78 8.37 18.97
C SER A 299 9.21 9.10 20.19
N ILE A 300 8.94 8.38 21.29
CA ILE A 300 8.42 8.97 22.53
C ILE A 300 9.40 10.01 23.08
N LYS A 301 10.70 9.68 23.17
CA LYS A 301 11.73 10.61 23.68
C LYS A 301 11.82 11.88 22.85
N TRP A 302 11.72 11.78 21.52
CA TRP A 302 11.71 12.95 20.65
C TRP A 302 10.52 13.87 20.92
N GLU A 303 9.32 13.30 21.07
CA GLU A 303 8.12 14.08 21.40
C GLU A 303 8.24 14.75 22.78
N GLU A 304 8.81 14.06 23.78
CA GLU A 304 9.05 14.63 25.11
C GLU A 304 9.99 15.85 25.06
N CYS A 305 11.08 15.77 24.30
CA CYS A 305 12.04 16.87 24.12
C CYS A 305 11.40 18.08 23.41
N ASN A 306 10.52 17.84 22.43
CA ASN A 306 9.83 18.91 21.70
C ASN A 306 8.75 19.62 22.55
N VAL A 307 8.19 18.93 23.55
CA VAL A 307 7.21 19.51 24.48
C VAL A 307 7.90 20.28 25.62
N ASN A 308 9.13 19.92 25.99
CA ASN A 308 9.93 20.61 27.01
C ASN A 308 11.32 21.03 26.49
N PRO A 309 11.42 22.11 25.69
CA PRO A 309 12.70 22.60 25.15
C PRO A 309 13.65 23.24 26.19
N LYS A 310 13.36 23.10 27.50
CA LYS A 310 14.20 23.62 28.59
C LYS A 310 14.52 22.50 29.58
N ARG A 311 15.59 21.76 29.31
CA ARG A 311 16.44 21.15 30.33
C ARG A 311 17.90 21.34 29.94
#